data_AF-A0AA36DRF5-F1
#
_entry.id   AF-A0AA36DRF5-F1
#
_cell.length_a   1.000
_cell.length_b   1.000
_cell.length_c   1.000
_cell.angle_alpha   90.00
_cell.angle_beta   90.00
_cell.angle_gamma   90.00
#
_symmetry.space_group_name_H-M   'P 1'
#
loop_
_entity.id
_entity.type
_entity.pdbx_description
1 polymer ?
#
loop_
_entity_poly.entity_id
_entity_poly.type
_entity_poly.pdbx_seq_one_letter_code
_entity_poly.pdbx_strand_id
1 'polypeptide(L)'
;MDDSDVLILDSPPNTQDPESFPVEGIPLSYDDDPGKRFSFGLSELSRRSLSQPVPVQQQQSIVDEVAQSTQARALISPRKRKLSKVPTILDEFFGVYCLISRSPLKHYKNRCYIGYTVDPNRRIQQHNAGREKGGAKKTDNRGPWEMVCIIHGFPNSVAALRFEWAWQNPEKSRVIKDLALKKSRKESPFAYRLRVACHLLNSRPWNRFALTFRWLLPLEELPFPEEMPPPKHLVKKYGLVEKSTSEVYPEKDRYVERGECRICGENIRMLSHLVRCPACFAHFHTKCLATHGLGEERCQLYPLDGDCPSCGCRYLWGDVIRDQHNILHINEAQTDTSLKGLVPKHD
;
A
#
# COMPACT_ATOMS: atom_id res chain seq x y z
N MET A 1 -62.28 42.80 -24.65
CA MET A 1 -62.07 41.81 -23.56
C MET A 1 -61.43 40.61 -24.23
N ASP A 2 -60.35 40.84 -24.99
CA ASP A 2 -58.97 41.09 -24.50
C ASP A 2 -58.42 39.81 -23.88
N ASP A 3 -57.24 39.34 -24.20
CA ASP A 3 -56.33 39.61 -25.30
C ASP A 3 -55.36 38.43 -25.29
N SER A 4 -54.86 38.10 -26.46
CA SER A 4 -53.56 37.52 -26.81
C SER A 4 -52.53 37.33 -25.67
N ASP A 5 -51.85 36.18 -25.62
CA ASP A 5 -50.44 36.10 -26.04
C ASP A 5 -49.73 34.78 -25.66
N VAL A 6 -49.21 34.15 -26.71
CA VAL A 6 -48.07 33.24 -26.71
C VAL A 6 -46.85 34.11 -26.99
N LEU A 7 -45.86 34.23 -26.09
CA LEU A 7 -44.46 34.58 -26.41
C LEU A 7 -43.55 34.13 -25.25
N ILE A 8 -42.57 33.26 -25.50
CA ILE A 8 -41.13 33.52 -25.73
C ILE A 8 -40.27 33.44 -24.46
N LEU A 9 -39.20 32.66 -24.64
CA LEU A 9 -37.96 32.54 -23.88
C LEU A 9 -37.56 33.78 -23.08
N ASP A 10 -37.22 33.56 -21.81
CA ASP A 10 -36.18 34.33 -21.14
C ASP A 10 -35.36 33.41 -20.22
N SER A 11 -34.09 33.25 -20.58
CA SER A 11 -33.05 32.74 -19.68
C SER A 11 -32.70 33.81 -18.65
N PRO A 12 -32.45 33.43 -17.38
CA PRO A 12 -31.45 34.15 -16.61
C PRO A 12 -30.63 33.21 -15.69
N PRO A 13 -29.56 33.71 -15.05
CA PRO A 13 -28.40 34.35 -15.63
C PRO A 13 -27.15 33.49 -15.39
N ASN A 14 -26.13 33.75 -16.20
CA ASN A 14 -24.74 33.34 -15.96
C ASN A 14 -24.34 33.66 -14.51
N THR A 15 -24.13 32.63 -13.70
CA THR A 15 -23.54 32.75 -12.36
C THR A 15 -22.25 31.94 -12.35
N GLN A 16 -21.18 32.72 -12.54
CA GLN A 16 -19.81 32.58 -12.08
C GLN A 16 -19.49 31.34 -11.24
N ASP A 17 -18.35 30.74 -11.60
CA ASP A 17 -17.60 29.72 -10.88
C ASP A 17 -17.71 29.86 -9.35
N PRO A 18 -17.89 28.76 -8.60
CA PRO A 18 -17.76 28.83 -7.16
C PRO A 18 -16.30 29.08 -6.82
N GLU A 19 -16.01 30.34 -6.48
CA GLU A 19 -14.77 30.75 -5.83
C GLU A 19 -14.45 29.78 -4.70
N SER A 20 -13.27 29.19 -4.81
CA SER A 20 -12.61 28.44 -3.76
C SER A 20 -12.46 29.32 -2.52
N PHE A 21 -13.23 29.04 -1.47
CA PHE A 21 -12.95 29.61 -0.15
C PHE A 21 -11.56 29.12 0.30
N PRO A 22 -10.58 30.02 0.51
CA PRO A 22 -9.26 29.60 0.96
C PRO A 22 -9.36 29.18 2.42
N VAL A 23 -8.95 27.94 2.72
CA VAL A 23 -8.70 27.49 4.08
C VAL A 23 -7.45 28.21 4.57
N GLU A 24 -7.61 29.14 5.52
CA GLU A 24 -6.49 29.79 6.20
C GLU A 24 -5.49 28.73 6.72
N GLY A 25 -4.25 28.81 6.26
CA GLY A 25 -3.12 28.04 6.81
C GLY A 25 -2.45 27.01 5.91
N ILE A 26 -2.76 26.94 4.61
CA ILE A 26 -2.06 26.06 3.65
C ILE A 26 -1.50 26.90 2.49
N PRO A 27 -0.18 26.93 2.24
CA PRO A 27 0.40 27.60 1.07
C PRO A 27 -0.07 26.96 -0.24
N LEU A 28 -0.48 27.78 -1.21
CA LEU A 28 -0.98 27.34 -2.53
C LEU A 28 0.10 27.28 -3.62
N SER A 29 1.32 27.74 -3.34
CA SER A 29 2.51 27.53 -4.19
C SER A 29 3.81 27.66 -3.37
N TYR A 30 4.92 27.17 -3.95
CA TYR A 30 6.27 27.18 -3.35
C TYR A 30 7.28 27.89 -4.28
N ASP A 31 6.83 28.87 -5.06
CA ASP A 31 7.68 29.52 -6.06
C ASP A 31 8.66 30.54 -5.45
N ASP A 32 8.48 30.91 -4.16
CA ASP A 32 9.32 31.87 -3.44
C ASP A 32 10.01 31.29 -2.18
N ASP A 33 10.37 29.99 -2.17
CA ASP A 33 11.27 29.44 -1.15
C ASP A 33 12.75 29.68 -1.52
N PRO A 34 13.51 30.53 -0.79
CA PRO A 34 14.93 30.75 -1.04
C PRO A 34 15.71 29.50 -0.61
N GLY A 35 15.80 28.53 -1.53
CA GLY A 35 16.36 27.20 -1.33
C GLY A 35 17.68 27.18 -0.57
N LYS A 36 17.62 26.85 0.72
CA LYS A 36 18.78 26.41 1.49
C LYS A 36 18.91 24.90 1.38
N ARG A 37 19.57 24.47 0.31
CA ARG A 37 20.09 23.11 0.14
C ARG A 37 21.12 22.82 1.24
N PHE A 38 20.86 21.79 2.05
CA PHE A 38 21.88 21.23 2.93
C PHE A 38 22.89 20.45 2.09
N SER A 39 24.12 20.98 2.04
CA SER A 39 25.30 20.34 1.48
C SER A 39 25.85 19.30 2.47
N PHE A 40 26.03 18.06 2.02
CA PHE A 40 26.90 17.11 2.71
C PHE A 40 28.34 17.43 2.32
N GLY A 41 29.13 17.93 3.28
CA GLY A 41 30.56 18.11 3.14
C GLY A 41 31.26 16.76 3.06
N LEU A 42 31.76 16.43 1.88
CA LEU A 42 32.82 15.44 1.70
C LEU A 42 34.15 16.19 1.80
N SER A 43 34.90 15.91 2.85
CA SER A 43 36.29 16.31 2.99
C SER A 43 37.16 15.58 1.95
N GLU A 44 38.03 16.34 1.33
CA GLU A 44 39.04 15.97 0.34
C GLU A 44 39.86 14.73 0.70
N LEU A 45 40.01 13.81 -0.26
CA LEU A 45 41.32 13.21 -0.54
C LEU A 45 41.51 13.11 -2.06
N SER A 46 42.56 13.79 -2.50
CA SER A 46 43.05 13.96 -3.86
C SER A 46 43.36 12.64 -4.57
N ARG A 47 43.00 12.53 -5.86
CA ARG A 47 43.79 11.78 -6.85
C ARG A 47 43.52 12.30 -8.25
N ARG A 48 44.55 12.95 -8.79
CA ARG A 48 44.65 13.47 -10.15
C ARG A 48 44.56 12.33 -11.17
N SER A 49 43.80 12.60 -12.22
CA SER A 49 43.77 11.86 -13.48
C SER A 49 44.99 12.24 -14.32
N LEU A 50 45.69 11.26 -14.89
CA LEU A 50 46.42 11.42 -16.16
C LEU A 50 46.43 10.06 -16.88
N SER A 51 45.57 9.96 -17.88
CA SER A 51 45.62 8.98 -18.96
C SER A 51 46.72 9.34 -19.96
N GLN A 52 47.57 8.38 -20.32
CA GLN A 52 48.19 8.30 -21.64
C GLN A 52 48.13 6.84 -22.15
N PRO A 53 47.95 6.62 -23.47
CA PRO A 53 47.80 5.29 -24.05
C PRO A 53 49.16 4.64 -24.34
N VAL A 54 49.23 3.32 -24.17
CA VAL A 54 50.38 2.49 -24.59
C VAL A 54 49.97 1.66 -25.82
N PRO A 55 50.83 1.48 -26.84
CA PRO A 55 50.43 0.93 -28.13
C PRO A 55 50.28 -0.59 -28.12
N VAL A 56 49.39 -1.06 -28.98
CA VAL A 56 49.22 -2.46 -29.36
C VAL A 56 50.34 -2.87 -30.30
N GLN A 57 51.16 -3.85 -29.91
CA GLN A 57 51.72 -4.85 -30.84
C GLN A 57 52.43 -6.00 -30.09
N GLN A 58 52.16 -7.21 -30.58
CA GLN A 58 52.90 -8.47 -30.40
C GLN A 58 52.86 -9.16 -29.02
N GLN A 59 51.99 -10.17 -28.89
CA GLN A 59 52.44 -11.57 -28.95
C GLN A 59 51.24 -12.53 -28.89
N GLN A 60 50.81 -12.94 -30.08
CA GLN A 60 50.29 -14.30 -30.30
C GLN A 60 51.45 -15.26 -29.99
N SER A 61 51.20 -16.28 -29.15
CA SER A 61 51.94 -17.58 -29.01
C SER A 61 52.30 -17.99 -27.57
N ILE A 62 51.35 -18.02 -26.62
CA ILE A 62 51.47 -18.90 -25.44
C ILE A 62 50.07 -19.39 -25.06
N VAL A 63 49.45 -20.23 -25.89
CA VAL A 63 48.16 -20.86 -25.54
C VAL A 63 48.21 -22.39 -25.55
N ASP A 64 49.30 -23.02 -26.01
CA ASP A 64 49.33 -24.48 -26.22
C ASP A 64 50.32 -25.27 -25.34
N GLU A 65 50.94 -24.66 -24.33
CA GLU A 65 51.91 -25.36 -23.45
C GLU A 65 51.60 -25.34 -21.95
N VAL A 66 50.33 -25.15 -21.57
CA VAL A 66 49.89 -25.26 -20.16
C VAL A 66 48.72 -26.24 -20.01
N ALA A 67 48.66 -27.26 -20.87
CA ALA A 67 47.63 -28.31 -20.84
C ALA A 67 48.12 -29.65 -20.25
N GLN A 68 49.32 -29.70 -19.66
CA GLN A 68 49.90 -30.96 -19.14
C GLN A 68 50.51 -30.84 -17.73
N SER A 69 49.79 -30.19 -16.82
CA SER A 69 50.10 -30.26 -15.39
C SER A 69 48.84 -30.61 -14.60
N THR A 70 48.81 -31.84 -14.08
CA THR A 70 47.73 -32.40 -13.25
C THR A 70 47.60 -31.73 -11.88
N GLN A 71 48.46 -30.74 -11.57
CA GLN A 71 48.42 -29.97 -10.31
C GLN A 71 47.69 -28.62 -10.41
N ALA A 72 47.29 -28.18 -11.62
CA ALA A 72 46.59 -26.90 -11.82
C ALA A 72 45.04 -26.98 -11.74
N ARG A 73 44.46 -28.16 -11.47
CA ARG A 73 42.99 -28.31 -11.33
C ARG A 73 42.47 -27.95 -9.93
N ALA A 74 43.33 -27.84 -8.93
CA ALA A 74 42.94 -27.59 -7.53
C ALA A 74 42.82 -26.09 -7.16
N LEU A 75 43.15 -25.16 -8.07
CA LEU A 75 43.11 -23.71 -7.81
C LEU A 75 41.96 -22.97 -8.51
N ILE A 76 41.11 -23.67 -9.26
CA ILE A 76 39.90 -23.08 -9.82
C ILE A 76 38.76 -23.32 -8.84
N SER A 77 38.63 -22.41 -7.87
CA SER A 77 37.40 -22.29 -7.08
C SER A 77 36.22 -22.20 -8.07
N PRO A 78 35.16 -23.02 -7.93
CA PRO A 78 34.02 -22.91 -8.82
C PRO A 78 33.51 -21.48 -8.71
N ARG A 79 33.57 -20.73 -9.81
CA ARG A 79 32.92 -19.42 -9.93
C ARG A 79 31.46 -19.66 -9.55
N LYS A 80 31.08 -19.35 -8.30
CA LYS A 80 29.68 -19.18 -7.94
C LYS A 80 29.18 -18.13 -8.92
N ARG A 81 28.44 -18.56 -9.96
CA ARG A 81 27.67 -17.66 -10.79
C ARG A 81 26.85 -16.84 -9.81
N LYS A 82 27.19 -15.57 -9.61
CA LYS A 82 26.30 -14.63 -8.95
C LYS A 82 25.06 -14.62 -9.83
N LEU A 83 24.03 -15.36 -9.42
CA LEU A 83 22.69 -15.14 -9.98
C LEU A 83 22.43 -13.64 -9.82
N SER A 84 22.21 -12.97 -10.95
CA SER A 84 21.78 -11.57 -10.94
C SER A 84 20.51 -11.52 -10.10
N LYS A 85 20.55 -10.78 -8.99
CA LYS A 85 19.37 -10.63 -8.14
C LYS A 85 18.28 -9.97 -8.97
N VAL A 86 17.13 -10.64 -9.12
CA VAL A 86 15.98 -10.11 -9.87
C VAL A 86 15.60 -8.76 -9.26
N PRO A 87 15.38 -7.70 -10.06
CA PRO A 87 14.88 -6.43 -9.57
C PRO A 87 13.52 -6.61 -8.87
N THR A 88 13.30 -5.91 -7.77
CA THR A 88 12.06 -6.00 -7.00
C THR A 88 11.50 -4.60 -6.73
N ILE A 89 10.19 -4.44 -6.81
CA ILE A 89 9.47 -3.26 -6.36
C ILE A 89 8.82 -3.53 -5.00
N LEU A 90 8.72 -2.50 -4.16
CA LEU A 90 8.02 -2.62 -2.88
C LEU A 90 6.51 -2.53 -3.12
N ASP A 91 5.78 -3.49 -2.57
CA ASP A 91 4.32 -3.47 -2.68
C ASP A 91 3.74 -2.35 -1.80
N GLU A 92 2.64 -1.76 -2.26
CA GLU A 92 1.96 -0.72 -1.49
C GLU A 92 1.44 -1.28 -0.16
N PHE A 93 1.81 -0.62 0.94
CA PHE A 93 1.33 -0.96 2.27
C PHE A 93 0.82 0.27 2.99
N PHE A 94 -0.43 0.21 3.44
CA PHE A 94 -1.08 1.25 4.22
C PHE A 94 -1.69 0.62 5.47
N GLY A 95 -1.17 0.98 6.65
CA GLY A 95 -1.59 0.39 7.91
C GLY A 95 -1.83 1.42 9.01
N VAL A 96 -2.86 1.17 9.81
CA VAL A 96 -3.18 1.92 11.02
C VAL A 96 -3.03 0.99 12.22
N TYR A 97 -2.18 1.35 13.17
CA TYR A 97 -1.79 0.51 14.30
C TYR A 97 -2.18 1.10 15.63
N CYS A 98 -2.25 0.24 16.65
CA CYS A 98 -2.35 0.61 18.04
C CYS A 98 -1.08 0.17 18.80
N LEU A 99 -0.45 1.12 19.48
CA LEU A 99 0.63 0.88 20.43
C LEU A 99 0.10 0.79 21.85
N ILE A 100 0.80 0.05 22.71
CA ILE A 100 0.66 0.11 24.17
C ILE A 100 2.00 0.52 24.77
N SER A 101 1.98 1.48 25.69
CA SER A 101 3.17 1.85 26.47
C SER A 101 3.42 0.83 27.58
N ARG A 102 4.66 0.32 27.63
CA ARG A 102 5.21 -0.51 28.72
C ARG A 102 6.06 0.29 29.68
N SER A 103 5.86 1.61 29.74
CA SER A 103 6.58 2.46 30.68
C SER A 103 6.39 1.96 32.12
N PRO A 104 7.46 1.93 32.95
CA PRO A 104 7.33 1.63 34.38
C PRO A 104 6.56 2.72 35.14
N LEU A 105 6.49 3.93 34.57
CA LEU A 105 5.77 5.05 35.16
C LEU A 105 4.25 4.82 35.06
N LYS A 106 3.59 4.71 36.21
CA LYS A 106 2.15 4.39 36.35
C LYS A 106 1.25 5.26 35.45
N HIS A 107 1.59 6.53 35.27
CA HIS A 107 0.78 7.44 34.48
C HIS A 107 0.87 7.20 32.97
N TYR A 108 1.95 6.59 32.47
CA TYR A 108 2.12 6.22 31.05
C TYR A 108 1.85 4.74 30.77
N LYS A 109 2.02 3.87 31.75
CA LYS A 109 1.77 2.43 31.64
C LYS A 109 0.40 2.16 31.03
N ASN A 110 0.36 1.26 30.04
CA ASN A 110 -0.83 0.83 29.31
C ASN A 110 -1.57 1.95 28.54
N ARG A 111 -0.98 3.14 28.37
CA ARG A 111 -1.55 4.14 27.46
C ARG A 111 -1.45 3.64 26.03
N CYS A 112 -2.47 3.94 25.25
CA CYS A 112 -2.49 3.62 23.83
C CYS A 112 -2.09 4.82 22.98
N TYR A 113 -1.46 4.53 21.85
CA TYR A 113 -1.23 5.49 20.78
C TYR A 113 -1.68 4.87 19.46
N ILE A 114 -2.52 5.58 18.71
CA ILE A 114 -2.95 5.15 17.37
C ILE A 114 -2.14 5.94 16.35
N GLY A 115 -1.65 5.27 15.30
CA GLY A 115 -0.92 5.95 14.23
C GLY A 115 -1.00 5.22 12.91
N TYR A 116 -0.57 5.91 11.86
CA TYR A 116 -0.48 5.40 10.49
C TYR A 116 0.97 5.09 10.10
N THR A 117 1.18 4.12 9.22
CA THR A 117 2.50 3.79 8.64
C THR A 117 2.40 3.05 7.31
N VAL A 118 3.45 3.18 6.52
CA VAL A 118 3.75 2.34 5.35
C VAL A 118 4.82 1.27 5.64
N ASP A 119 5.46 1.35 6.82
CA ASP A 119 6.50 0.42 7.27
C ASP A 119 6.40 0.25 8.81
N PRO A 120 5.68 -0.76 9.30
CA PRO A 120 5.47 -0.98 10.74
C PRO A 120 6.76 -1.24 11.51
N ASN A 121 7.68 -2.00 10.92
CA ASN A 121 8.94 -2.39 11.55
C ASN A 121 9.85 -1.18 11.76
N ARG A 122 9.95 -0.31 10.76
CA ARG A 122 10.65 0.97 10.91
C ARG A 122 9.92 1.87 11.91
N ARG A 123 8.59 1.93 11.86
CA ARG A 123 7.81 2.88 12.67
C ARG A 123 7.88 2.61 14.17
N ILE A 124 7.85 1.35 14.59
CA ILE A 124 7.98 1.02 16.02
C ILE A 124 9.37 1.41 16.57
N GLN A 125 10.42 1.24 15.77
CA GLN A 125 11.78 1.67 16.13
C GLN A 125 11.85 3.19 16.30
N GLN A 126 11.24 3.97 15.40
CA GLN A 126 11.17 5.43 15.52
C GLN A 126 10.47 5.88 16.81
N HIS A 127 9.37 5.23 17.19
CA HIS A 127 8.68 5.56 18.44
C HIS A 127 9.55 5.32 19.68
N ASN A 128 10.33 4.24 19.67
CA ASN A 128 11.21 3.88 20.80
C ASN A 128 12.54 4.65 20.81
N ALA A 129 13.01 5.13 19.66
CA ALA A 129 14.20 5.95 19.54
C ALA A 129 13.96 7.45 19.85
N GLY A 130 12.70 7.85 20.01
CA GLY A 130 12.32 9.22 20.39
C GLY A 130 12.09 10.17 19.21
N ARG A 131 11.64 11.39 19.53
CA ARG A 131 11.21 12.40 18.55
C ARG A 131 12.31 12.79 17.56
N GLU A 132 13.55 12.87 18.02
CA GLU A 132 14.70 13.26 17.19
C GLU A 132 15.00 12.25 16.07
N LYS A 133 14.53 11.01 16.21
CA LYS A 133 14.66 9.94 15.21
C LYS A 133 13.37 9.71 14.41
N GLY A 134 12.45 10.68 14.42
CA GLY A 134 11.18 10.63 13.67
C GLY A 134 10.00 10.03 14.45
N GLY A 135 10.16 9.75 15.75
CA GLY A 135 9.08 9.35 16.63
C GLY A 135 8.04 10.46 16.82
N ALA A 136 6.78 10.09 17.08
CA ALA A 136 5.74 11.08 17.33
C ALA A 136 5.98 11.83 18.67
N LYS A 137 5.71 13.14 18.70
CA LYS A 137 5.81 13.94 19.94
C LYS A 137 4.99 13.34 21.09
N LYS A 138 3.83 12.74 20.80
CA LYS A 138 2.95 12.12 21.81
C LYS A 138 3.52 10.83 22.41
N THR A 139 4.51 10.21 21.77
CA THR A 139 5.14 8.95 22.23
C THR A 139 6.51 9.15 22.87
N ASP A 140 7.09 10.34 22.71
CA ASP A 140 8.43 10.67 23.19
C ASP A 140 8.56 10.53 24.72
N ASN A 141 9.62 9.84 25.19
CA ASN A 141 9.91 9.55 26.61
C ASN A 141 8.76 8.89 27.40
N ARG A 142 7.85 8.21 26.70
CA ARG A 142 6.67 7.55 27.28
C ARG A 142 6.64 6.05 27.00
N GLY A 143 7.70 5.52 26.42
CA GLY A 143 7.87 4.11 26.09
C GLY A 143 8.53 3.29 27.22
N PRO A 144 9.05 2.09 26.90
CA PRO A 144 9.05 1.49 25.56
C PRO A 144 7.63 1.20 25.07
N TRP A 145 7.42 1.33 23.76
CA TRP A 145 6.17 1.07 23.08
C TRP A 145 6.22 -0.28 22.38
N GLU A 146 5.10 -0.99 22.45
CA GLU A 146 4.87 -2.21 21.70
C GLU A 146 3.69 -2.01 20.75
N MET A 147 3.83 -2.45 19.51
CA MET A 147 2.74 -2.44 18.54
C MET A 147 1.93 -3.72 18.70
N VAL A 148 0.69 -3.59 19.16
CA VAL A 148 -0.13 -4.75 19.55
C VAL A 148 -0.94 -5.28 18.37
N CYS A 149 -1.56 -4.38 17.61
CA CYS A 149 -2.30 -4.74 16.42
C CYS A 149 -2.14 -3.69 15.32
N ILE A 150 -2.41 -4.11 14.09
CA ILE A 150 -2.44 -3.25 12.91
C ILE A 150 -3.58 -3.67 11.98
N ILE A 151 -4.36 -2.69 11.55
CA ILE A 151 -5.36 -2.81 10.49
C ILE A 151 -4.69 -2.33 9.22
N HIS A 152 -4.65 -3.17 8.18
CA HIS A 152 -3.99 -2.83 6.93
C HIS A 152 -4.77 -3.36 5.73
N GLY A 153 -4.30 -3.02 4.54
CA GLY A 153 -4.99 -3.32 3.30
C GLY A 153 -5.90 -2.18 2.82
N PHE A 154 -5.79 -0.98 3.41
CA PHE A 154 -6.47 0.21 2.91
C PHE A 154 -6.09 0.47 1.45
N PRO A 155 -7.01 0.97 0.61
CA PRO A 155 -6.76 1.18 -0.82
C PRO A 155 -5.78 2.31 -1.11
N ASN A 156 -5.57 3.23 -0.17
CA ASN A 156 -4.62 4.34 -0.26
C ASN A 156 -4.38 4.97 1.12
N SER A 157 -3.41 5.88 1.17
CA SER A 157 -3.05 6.64 2.38
C SER A 157 -4.21 7.47 2.92
N VAL A 158 -5.04 8.09 2.07
CA VAL A 158 -6.16 8.93 2.49
C VAL A 158 -7.20 8.12 3.25
N ALA A 159 -7.58 6.95 2.75
CA ALA A 159 -8.52 6.05 3.41
C ALA A 159 -8.00 5.59 4.80
N ALA A 160 -6.70 5.28 4.89
CA ALA A 160 -6.04 4.90 6.13
C ALA A 160 -5.97 6.07 7.13
N LEU A 161 -5.58 7.26 6.68
CA LEU A 161 -5.48 8.46 7.53
C LEU A 161 -6.85 8.89 8.06
N ARG A 162 -7.92 8.76 7.27
CA ARG A 162 -9.29 9.00 7.75
C ARG A 162 -9.68 8.01 8.85
N PHE A 163 -9.29 6.74 8.72
CA PHE A 163 -9.52 5.73 9.75
C PHE A 163 -8.72 6.05 11.02
N GLU A 164 -7.44 6.38 10.88
CA GLU A 164 -6.54 6.75 11.97
C GLU A 164 -7.11 7.92 12.77
N TRP A 165 -7.54 9.00 12.10
CA TRP A 165 -8.12 10.15 12.75
C TRP A 165 -9.42 9.80 13.48
N ALA A 166 -10.31 9.01 12.86
CA ALA A 166 -11.56 8.59 13.47
C ALA A 166 -11.33 7.68 14.70
N TRP A 167 -10.30 6.84 14.65
CA TRP A 167 -9.91 5.96 15.75
C TRP A 167 -9.25 6.72 16.91
N GLN A 168 -8.51 7.78 16.61
CA GLN A 168 -7.97 8.70 17.61
C GLN A 168 -9.08 9.51 18.31
N ASN A 169 -10.07 10.00 17.54
CA ASN A 169 -11.08 10.97 17.96
C ASN A 169 -12.53 10.43 17.79
N PRO A 170 -12.92 9.34 18.48
CA PRO A 170 -14.23 8.71 18.31
C PRO A 170 -15.40 9.68 18.57
N GLU A 171 -15.24 10.60 19.51
CA GLU A 171 -16.25 11.60 19.89
C GLU A 171 -16.47 12.69 18.83
N LYS A 172 -15.50 12.87 17.92
CA LYS A 172 -15.58 13.86 16.82
C LYS A 172 -15.89 13.21 15.48
N SER A 173 -15.68 11.91 15.37
CA SER A 173 -15.87 11.18 14.12
C SER A 173 -17.33 11.18 13.70
N ARG A 174 -17.64 11.80 12.56
CA ARG A 174 -19.00 11.80 11.97
C ARG A 174 -19.61 10.40 11.83
N VAL A 175 -18.77 9.37 11.78
CA VAL A 175 -19.18 7.98 11.56
C VAL A 175 -19.69 7.31 12.84
N ILE A 176 -19.13 7.67 14.01
CA ILE A 176 -19.41 6.97 15.28
C ILE A 176 -19.71 7.92 16.46
N LYS A 177 -19.68 9.24 16.26
CA LYS A 177 -19.94 10.23 17.32
C LYS A 177 -21.30 10.04 17.98
N ASP A 178 -22.31 9.67 17.20
CA ASP A 178 -23.70 9.53 17.66
C ASP A 178 -23.88 8.29 18.55
N LEU A 179 -22.94 7.34 18.51
CA LEU A 179 -22.88 6.21 19.44
C LEU A 179 -22.42 6.62 20.84
N ALA A 180 -21.88 7.83 21.00
CA ALA A 180 -21.40 8.41 22.26
C ALA A 180 -20.52 7.44 23.08
N LEU A 181 -19.62 6.72 22.40
CA LEU A 181 -18.79 5.68 23.02
C LEU A 181 -17.94 6.26 24.16
N LYS A 182 -18.05 5.65 25.34
CA LYS A 182 -17.23 5.98 26.51
C LYS A 182 -16.50 4.75 27.00
N LYS A 183 -15.28 4.96 27.52
CA LYS A 183 -14.50 3.90 28.17
C LYS A 183 -15.17 3.53 29.49
N SER A 184 -15.42 2.25 29.70
CA SER A 184 -15.92 1.77 31.00
C SER A 184 -14.81 1.81 32.07
N ARG A 185 -15.17 1.82 33.36
CA ARG A 185 -14.18 1.84 34.45
C ARG A 185 -13.33 0.56 34.47
N LYS A 186 -13.93 -0.59 34.18
CA LYS A 186 -13.27 -1.92 34.17
C LYS A 186 -12.55 -2.22 32.85
N GLU A 187 -12.86 -1.48 31.79
CA GLU A 187 -12.26 -1.65 30.46
C GLU A 187 -10.84 -1.07 30.40
N SER A 188 -9.89 -1.85 29.89
CA SER A 188 -8.52 -1.37 29.67
C SER A 188 -8.50 -0.30 28.56
N PRO A 189 -7.50 0.60 28.54
CA PRO A 189 -7.36 1.54 27.44
C PRO A 189 -7.32 0.87 26.06
N PHE A 190 -6.67 -0.30 25.97
CA PHE A 190 -6.59 -1.05 24.73
C PHE A 190 -7.91 -1.71 24.33
N ALA A 191 -8.62 -2.35 25.28
CA ALA A 191 -9.95 -2.92 25.03
C ALA A 191 -10.92 -1.87 24.47
N TYR A 192 -10.89 -0.66 25.03
CA TYR A 192 -11.66 0.47 24.51
C TYR A 192 -11.30 0.81 23.06
N ARG A 193 -10.00 0.92 22.75
CA ARG A 193 -9.55 1.20 21.39
C ARG A 193 -9.92 0.07 20.43
N LEU A 194 -9.84 -1.18 20.85
CA LEU A 194 -10.28 -2.33 20.04
C LEU A 194 -11.77 -2.25 19.72
N ARG A 195 -12.61 -1.93 20.72
CA ARG A 195 -14.05 -1.75 20.52
C ARG A 195 -14.37 -0.60 19.57
N VAL A 196 -13.72 0.56 19.72
CA VAL A 196 -13.85 1.68 18.78
C VAL A 196 -13.46 1.25 17.36
N ALA A 197 -12.35 0.51 17.20
CA ALA A 197 -11.94 0.00 15.90
C ALA A 197 -13.00 -0.90 15.27
N CYS A 198 -13.64 -1.78 16.05
CA CYS A 198 -14.71 -2.65 15.54
C CYS A 198 -15.93 -1.86 15.06
N HIS A 199 -16.33 -0.80 15.77
CA HIS A 199 -17.38 0.10 15.26
C HIS A 199 -16.99 0.76 13.95
N LEU A 200 -15.74 1.25 13.83
CA LEU A 200 -15.25 1.87 12.59
C LEU A 200 -15.20 0.87 11.44
N LEU A 201 -14.70 -0.35 11.68
CA LEU A 201 -14.62 -1.42 10.68
C LEU A 201 -16.00 -1.84 10.17
N ASN A 202 -17.04 -1.75 11.00
CA ASN A 202 -18.43 -2.02 10.60
C ASN A 202 -19.14 -0.82 9.96
N SER A 203 -18.47 0.34 9.88
CA SER A 203 -19.06 1.56 9.33
C SER A 203 -18.49 1.93 7.96
N ARG A 204 -19.29 2.64 7.15
CA ARG A 204 -18.82 3.16 5.87
C ARG A 204 -17.76 4.26 6.06
N PRO A 205 -16.77 4.36 5.16
CA PRO A 205 -16.56 3.50 3.98
C PRO A 205 -15.82 2.18 4.27
N TRP A 206 -15.29 1.99 5.49
CA TRP A 206 -14.33 0.94 5.79
C TRP A 206 -14.89 -0.47 5.79
N ASN A 207 -16.19 -0.63 6.07
CA ASN A 207 -16.89 -1.92 5.94
C ASN A 207 -17.05 -2.44 4.51
N ARG A 208 -16.54 -1.70 3.51
CA ARG A 208 -16.51 -2.08 2.10
C ARG A 208 -15.09 -2.34 1.58
N PHE A 209 -14.08 -2.27 2.46
CA PHE A 209 -12.69 -2.50 2.09
C PHE A 209 -12.27 -3.92 2.46
N ALA A 210 -11.44 -4.54 1.61
CA ALA A 210 -10.77 -5.81 1.89
C ALA A 210 -9.63 -5.61 2.92
N LEU A 211 -10.01 -5.28 4.15
CA LEU A 211 -9.06 -5.02 5.24
C LEU A 211 -8.64 -6.31 5.94
N THR A 212 -7.43 -6.28 6.48
CA THR A 212 -6.91 -7.30 7.38
C THR A 212 -6.69 -6.69 8.75
N PHE A 213 -7.23 -7.31 9.80
CA PHE A 213 -6.82 -7.06 11.18
C PHE A 213 -5.73 -8.05 11.56
N ARG A 214 -4.56 -7.55 11.97
CA ARG A 214 -3.42 -8.38 12.34
C ARG A 214 -3.03 -8.14 13.79
N TRP A 215 -3.00 -9.23 14.57
CA TRP A 215 -2.37 -9.26 15.88
C TRP A 215 -0.85 -9.39 15.72
N LEU A 216 -0.12 -8.38 16.18
CA LEU A 216 1.35 -8.36 16.14
C LEU A 216 1.94 -8.91 17.43
N LEU A 217 1.22 -8.74 18.55
CA LEU A 217 1.58 -9.29 19.84
C LEU A 217 0.44 -10.19 20.36
N PRO A 218 0.48 -11.51 20.08
CA PRO A 218 -0.59 -12.43 20.47
C PRO A 218 -0.86 -12.47 21.98
N LEU A 219 0.14 -12.16 22.81
CA LEU A 219 0.00 -12.08 24.27
C LEU A 219 -0.95 -10.96 24.74
N GLU A 220 -1.21 -9.97 23.89
CA GLU A 220 -2.15 -8.87 24.16
C GLU A 220 -3.47 -9.05 23.39
N GLU A 221 -3.69 -10.22 22.80
CA GLU A 221 -4.96 -10.52 22.14
C GLU A 221 -6.11 -10.48 23.15
N LEU A 222 -7.16 -9.77 22.77
CA LEU A 222 -8.43 -9.74 23.48
C LEU A 222 -9.50 -10.31 22.56
N PRO A 223 -10.55 -10.95 23.11
CA PRO A 223 -11.73 -11.27 22.32
C PRO A 223 -12.31 -9.99 21.72
N PHE A 224 -12.80 -10.08 20.49
CA PHE A 224 -13.56 -8.99 19.89
C PHE A 224 -14.89 -8.81 20.65
N PRO A 225 -15.45 -7.59 20.71
CA PRO A 225 -16.75 -7.36 21.34
C PRO A 225 -17.84 -8.21 20.69
N GLU A 226 -18.61 -8.94 21.49
CA GLU A 226 -19.65 -9.85 21.00
C GLU A 226 -20.79 -9.11 20.29
N GLU A 227 -21.12 -7.91 20.77
CA GLU A 227 -22.18 -7.08 20.21
C GLU A 227 -21.77 -6.41 18.90
N MET A 228 -20.46 -6.34 18.64
CA MET A 228 -19.89 -5.65 17.48
C MET A 228 -18.60 -6.35 17.01
N PRO A 229 -18.69 -7.58 16.47
CA PRO A 229 -17.54 -8.28 15.93
C PRO A 229 -17.05 -7.61 14.65
N PRO A 230 -15.80 -7.83 14.22
CA PRO A 230 -15.34 -7.37 12.91
C PRO A 230 -16.24 -7.87 11.76
N PRO A 231 -16.32 -7.14 10.64
CA PRO A 231 -17.06 -7.60 9.47
C PRO A 231 -16.62 -8.99 9.02
N LYS A 232 -17.55 -9.82 8.55
CA LYS A 232 -17.28 -11.22 8.15
C LYS A 232 -16.18 -11.39 7.09
N HIS A 233 -16.03 -10.39 6.21
CA HIS A 233 -15.03 -10.41 5.14
C HIS A 233 -13.65 -9.92 5.59
N LEU A 234 -13.53 -9.35 6.79
CA LEU A 234 -12.26 -8.87 7.31
C LEU A 234 -11.38 -10.05 7.71
N VAL A 235 -10.17 -10.10 7.15
CA VAL A 235 -9.25 -11.21 7.40
C VAL A 235 -8.52 -10.98 8.71
N LYS A 236 -8.52 -11.98 9.60
CA LYS A 236 -7.74 -11.98 10.83
C LYS A 236 -6.39 -12.67 10.58
N LYS A 237 -5.27 -12.01 10.92
CA LYS A 237 -3.91 -12.58 10.81
C LYS A 237 -3.10 -12.39 12.10
N TYR A 238 -1.99 -13.10 12.18
CA TYR A 238 -1.07 -13.10 13.33
C TYR A 238 0.38 -12.92 12.89
N GLY A 239 1.21 -12.43 13.82
CA GLY A 239 2.64 -12.25 13.62
C GLY A 239 2.99 -10.95 12.90
N LEU A 240 4.28 -10.65 12.81
CA LEU A 240 4.80 -9.39 12.27
C LEU A 240 4.36 -9.15 10.82
N VAL A 241 4.37 -7.88 10.41
CA VAL A 241 4.17 -7.52 9.00
C VAL A 241 5.50 -7.71 8.28
N GLU A 242 5.50 -8.62 7.32
CA GLU A 242 6.59 -8.81 6.38
C GLU A 242 6.48 -7.77 5.26
N LYS A 243 7.64 -7.26 4.82
CA LYS A 243 7.69 -6.38 3.64
C LYS A 243 7.47 -7.25 2.41
N SER A 244 6.37 -7.01 1.71
CA SER A 244 6.08 -7.69 0.44
C SER A 244 6.72 -6.92 -0.71
N THR A 245 7.32 -7.64 -1.64
CA THR A 245 7.93 -7.07 -2.83
C THR A 245 7.54 -7.90 -4.04
N SER A 246 7.16 -7.24 -5.12
CA SER A 246 6.91 -7.89 -6.40
C SER A 246 8.18 -7.93 -7.23
N GLU A 247 8.46 -9.08 -7.83
CA GLU A 247 9.62 -9.27 -8.70
C GLU A 247 9.33 -8.75 -10.11
N VAL A 248 10.31 -8.06 -10.71
CA VAL A 248 10.27 -7.55 -12.08
C VAL A 248 11.24 -8.37 -12.91
N TYR A 249 10.73 -9.45 -13.48
CA TYR A 249 11.52 -10.40 -14.27
C TYR A 249 11.94 -9.80 -15.61
N PRO A 250 13.19 -10.00 -16.05
CA PRO A 250 13.61 -9.67 -17.41
C PRO A 250 13.22 -10.74 -18.44
N GLU A 251 12.85 -11.95 -18.01
CA GLU A 251 12.55 -13.06 -18.92
C GLU A 251 11.09 -13.01 -19.40
N LYS A 252 10.89 -13.03 -20.72
CA LYS A 252 9.55 -12.95 -21.36
C LYS A 252 8.61 -14.08 -20.97
N ASP A 253 9.13 -15.27 -20.69
CA ASP A 253 8.36 -16.44 -20.29
C ASP A 253 7.69 -16.29 -18.91
N ARG A 254 8.08 -15.28 -18.12
CA ARG A 254 7.45 -14.89 -16.85
C ARG A 254 6.23 -14.00 -17.03
N TYR A 255 5.87 -13.68 -18.27
CA TYR A 255 4.71 -12.85 -18.61
C TYR A 255 3.78 -13.57 -19.58
N VAL A 256 2.54 -13.09 -19.64
CA VAL A 256 1.52 -13.50 -20.62
C VAL A 256 0.95 -12.29 -21.33
N GLU A 257 0.46 -12.52 -22.55
CA GLU A 257 -0.30 -11.51 -23.27
C GLU A 257 -1.61 -11.20 -22.57
N ARG A 258 -2.08 -9.96 -22.72
CA ARG A 258 -3.44 -9.59 -22.29
C ARG A 258 -4.43 -10.41 -23.11
N GLY A 259 -5.40 -11.00 -22.41
CA GLY A 259 -6.40 -11.87 -23.03
C GLY A 259 -7.72 -11.16 -23.32
N GLU A 260 -8.67 -11.95 -23.80
CA GLU A 260 -10.08 -11.58 -23.90
C GLU A 260 -10.74 -11.61 -22.52
N CYS A 261 -11.71 -10.71 -22.31
CA CYS A 261 -12.51 -10.72 -21.11
C CYS A 261 -13.45 -11.93 -21.12
N ARG A 262 -13.38 -12.77 -20.08
CA ARG A 262 -14.22 -13.97 -19.93
C ARG A 262 -15.71 -13.70 -19.65
N ILE A 263 -16.15 -12.44 -19.66
CA ILE A 263 -17.57 -12.06 -19.53
C ILE A 263 -18.12 -11.57 -20.87
N CYS A 264 -17.48 -10.57 -21.51
CA CYS A 264 -18.00 -9.98 -22.75
C CYS A 264 -17.37 -10.54 -24.04
N GLY A 265 -16.30 -11.34 -23.94
CA GLY A 265 -15.58 -11.89 -25.08
C GLY A 265 -14.64 -10.90 -25.79
N GLU A 266 -14.69 -9.62 -25.46
CA GLU A 266 -13.88 -8.59 -26.12
C GLU A 266 -12.44 -8.52 -25.57
N ASN A 267 -11.52 -8.12 -26.45
CA ASN A 267 -10.10 -7.93 -26.10
C ASN A 267 -9.88 -6.82 -25.05
N ILE A 268 -8.99 -7.07 -24.08
CA ILE A 268 -8.61 -6.07 -23.07
C ILE A 268 -7.42 -5.24 -23.59
N ARG A 269 -7.73 -4.03 -24.08
CA ARG A 269 -6.75 -3.17 -24.77
C ARG A 269 -5.72 -2.52 -23.83
N MET A 270 -6.13 -2.17 -22.61
CA MET A 270 -5.30 -1.43 -21.65
C MET A 270 -5.12 -2.23 -20.35
N LEU A 271 -3.91 -2.23 -19.78
CA LEU A 271 -3.65 -2.87 -18.49
C LEU A 271 -4.49 -2.28 -17.35
N SER A 272 -4.76 -0.98 -17.37
CA SER A 272 -5.64 -0.32 -16.38
C SER A 272 -7.11 -0.76 -16.46
N HIS A 273 -7.50 -1.45 -17.52
CA HIS A 273 -8.82 -2.08 -17.64
C HIS A 273 -8.77 -3.57 -17.33
N LEU A 274 -7.58 -4.16 -17.14
CA LEU A 274 -7.42 -5.58 -16.87
C LEU A 274 -7.48 -5.83 -15.36
N VAL A 275 -8.37 -6.72 -14.97
CA VAL A 275 -8.32 -7.39 -13.67
C VAL A 275 -8.30 -8.90 -13.89
N ARG A 276 -7.73 -9.64 -12.95
CA ARG A 276 -7.72 -11.10 -13.01
C ARG A 276 -8.29 -11.73 -11.75
N CYS A 277 -8.79 -12.95 -11.90
CA CYS A 277 -9.22 -13.74 -10.75
C CYS A 277 -8.00 -14.06 -9.87
N PRO A 278 -8.06 -13.85 -8.54
CA PRO A 278 -6.97 -14.22 -7.64
C PRO A 278 -6.71 -15.73 -7.55
N ALA A 279 -7.64 -16.57 -8.01
CA ALA A 279 -7.54 -18.04 -7.93
C ALA A 279 -7.12 -18.68 -9.26
N CYS A 280 -7.81 -18.38 -10.36
CA CYS A 280 -7.55 -19.01 -11.67
C CYS A 280 -6.87 -18.09 -12.68
N PHE A 281 -6.59 -16.83 -12.32
CA PHE A 281 -5.95 -15.82 -13.16
C PHE A 281 -6.68 -15.51 -14.48
N ALA A 282 -7.93 -15.92 -14.63
CA ALA A 282 -8.77 -15.54 -15.77
C ALA A 282 -8.86 -14.01 -15.87
N HIS A 283 -8.75 -13.49 -17.09
CA HIS A 283 -8.78 -12.05 -17.38
C HIS A 283 -10.20 -11.53 -17.56
N PHE A 284 -10.46 -10.33 -17.02
CA PHE A 284 -11.72 -9.61 -17.17
C PHE A 284 -11.46 -8.12 -17.36
N HIS A 285 -12.38 -7.41 -18.02
CA HIS A 285 -12.40 -5.96 -17.85
C HIS A 285 -12.82 -5.61 -16.41
N THR A 286 -12.18 -4.62 -15.80
CA THR A 286 -12.52 -4.10 -14.47
C THR A 286 -14.02 -3.80 -14.38
N LYS A 287 -14.58 -3.11 -15.38
CA LYS A 287 -16.01 -2.78 -15.43
C LYS A 287 -16.90 -4.03 -15.53
N CYS A 288 -16.54 -5.00 -16.36
CA CYS A 288 -17.33 -6.22 -16.53
C CYS A 288 -17.40 -7.04 -15.24
N LEU A 289 -16.25 -7.25 -14.58
CA LEU A 289 -16.20 -8.01 -13.32
C LEU A 289 -16.87 -7.23 -12.17
N ALA A 290 -16.72 -5.89 -12.14
CA ALA A 290 -17.41 -5.05 -11.16
C ALA A 290 -18.93 -5.16 -11.30
N THR A 291 -19.46 -4.99 -12.52
CA THR A 291 -20.90 -5.10 -12.80
C THR A 291 -21.42 -6.51 -12.47
N HIS A 292 -20.68 -7.55 -12.83
CA HIS A 292 -21.04 -8.93 -12.50
C HIS A 292 -21.12 -9.14 -10.98
N GLY A 293 -20.09 -8.72 -10.23
CA GLY A 293 -20.07 -8.85 -8.77
C GLY A 293 -21.11 -7.98 -8.06
N LEU A 294 -21.52 -6.85 -8.64
CA LEU A 294 -22.58 -6.01 -8.08
C LEU A 294 -23.95 -6.68 -8.15
N GLY A 295 -24.20 -7.53 -9.15
CA GLY A 295 -25.50 -8.18 -9.35
C GLY A 295 -26.65 -7.17 -9.30
N GLU A 296 -27.54 -7.33 -8.31
CA GLU A 296 -28.71 -6.47 -8.09
C GLU A 296 -28.44 -5.25 -7.20
N GLU A 297 -27.23 -5.08 -6.65
CA GLU A 297 -26.86 -3.96 -5.75
C GLU A 297 -26.70 -2.62 -6.51
N ARG A 298 -27.80 -2.08 -7.05
CA ARG A 298 -27.82 -0.86 -7.87
C ARG A 298 -27.36 0.42 -7.16
N CYS A 299 -27.25 0.40 -5.82
CA CYS A 299 -26.82 1.55 -5.02
C CYS A 299 -25.32 1.54 -4.67
N GLN A 300 -24.56 0.54 -5.10
CA GLN A 300 -23.11 0.48 -4.88
C GLN A 300 -22.34 0.80 -6.16
N LEU A 301 -21.18 1.44 -6.02
CA LEU A 301 -20.30 1.78 -7.14
C LEU A 301 -19.40 0.60 -7.56
N TYR A 302 -19.10 -0.29 -6.61
CA TYR A 302 -18.24 -1.45 -6.80
C TYR A 302 -18.64 -2.56 -5.82
N PRO A 303 -18.44 -3.84 -6.17
CA PRO A 303 -18.79 -4.95 -5.29
C PRO A 303 -17.83 -5.03 -4.09
N LEU A 304 -18.26 -5.64 -2.99
CA LEU A 304 -17.35 -5.97 -1.89
C LEU A 304 -16.61 -7.25 -2.23
N ASP A 305 -17.36 -8.22 -2.72
CA ASP A 305 -16.92 -9.53 -3.15
C ASP A 305 -17.80 -10.03 -4.30
N GLY A 306 -17.43 -11.18 -4.84
CA GLY A 306 -18.19 -11.87 -5.88
C GLY A 306 -17.56 -13.22 -6.20
N ASP A 307 -18.21 -13.97 -7.08
CA ASP A 307 -17.70 -15.26 -7.55
C ASP A 307 -17.16 -15.12 -8.97
N CYS A 308 -15.99 -15.70 -9.21
CA CYS A 308 -15.36 -15.64 -10.52
C CYS A 308 -16.20 -16.40 -11.56
N PRO A 309 -16.61 -15.77 -12.68
CA PRO A 309 -17.39 -16.45 -13.73
C PRO A 309 -16.69 -17.65 -14.37
N SER A 310 -15.36 -17.74 -14.27
CA SER A 310 -14.57 -18.79 -14.92
C SER A 310 -14.28 -19.99 -14.03
N CYS A 311 -14.09 -19.81 -12.72
CA CYS A 311 -13.76 -20.91 -11.80
C CYS A 311 -14.72 -21.07 -10.61
N GLY A 312 -15.66 -20.15 -10.42
CA GLY A 312 -16.59 -20.14 -9.29
C GLY A 312 -15.96 -19.76 -7.94
N CYS A 313 -14.65 -19.55 -7.86
CA CYS A 313 -14.00 -19.13 -6.61
C CYS A 313 -14.43 -17.70 -6.21
N ARG A 314 -14.75 -17.54 -4.93
CA ARG A 314 -15.04 -16.24 -4.32
C ARG A 314 -13.79 -15.36 -4.26
N TYR A 315 -13.96 -14.08 -4.52
CA TYR A 315 -12.91 -13.06 -4.40
C TYR A 315 -13.42 -11.86 -3.59
N LEU A 316 -12.51 -11.14 -2.92
CA LEU A 316 -12.78 -9.78 -2.45
C LEU A 316 -12.37 -8.79 -3.54
N TRP A 317 -13.22 -7.80 -3.81
CA TRP A 317 -12.94 -6.79 -4.84
C TRP A 317 -11.66 -6.00 -4.56
N GLY A 318 -11.40 -5.70 -3.29
CA GLY A 318 -10.17 -5.01 -2.89
C GLY A 318 -8.90 -5.79 -3.22
N ASP A 319 -8.94 -7.13 -3.21
CA ASP A 319 -7.78 -7.96 -3.56
C ASP A 319 -7.57 -8.01 -5.09
N VAL A 320 -8.67 -8.03 -5.85
CA VAL A 320 -8.64 -7.93 -7.32
C VAL A 320 -8.01 -6.60 -7.78
N ILE A 321 -8.40 -5.49 -7.15
CA ILE A 321 -7.83 -4.17 -7.48
C ILE A 321 -6.37 -4.04 -7.04
N ARG A 322 -6.01 -4.63 -5.90
CA ARG A 322 -4.62 -4.64 -5.43
C ARG A 322 -3.69 -5.38 -6.40
N ASP A 323 -4.14 -6.52 -6.93
CA ASP A 323 -3.40 -7.23 -7.97
C ASP A 323 -3.28 -6.40 -9.26
N GLN A 324 -4.34 -5.71 -9.68
CA GLN A 324 -4.27 -4.78 -10.81
C GLN A 324 -3.22 -3.67 -10.59
N HIS A 325 -3.18 -3.06 -9.40
CA HIS A 325 -2.17 -2.06 -9.07
C HIS A 325 -0.76 -2.64 -9.14
N ASN A 326 -0.55 -3.86 -8.62
CA ASN A 326 0.74 -4.54 -8.70
C ASN A 326 1.16 -4.77 -10.16
N ILE A 327 0.24 -5.22 -11.03
CA ILE A 327 0.51 -5.38 -12.47
C ILE A 327 0.94 -4.06 -13.09
N LEU A 328 0.26 -2.95 -12.77
CA LEU A 328 0.58 -1.62 -13.28
C LEU A 328 1.97 -1.15 -12.80
N HIS A 329 2.29 -1.32 -11.52
CA HIS A 329 3.60 -0.94 -10.99
C HIS A 329 4.75 -1.78 -11.56
N ILE A 330 4.54 -3.10 -11.75
CA ILE A 330 5.53 -3.95 -12.42
C ILE A 330 5.73 -3.46 -13.86
N ASN A 331 4.65 -3.17 -14.56
CA ASN A 331 4.71 -2.64 -15.91
C ASN A 331 5.43 -1.28 -15.95
N GLU A 332 5.22 -0.38 -15.00
CA GLU A 332 5.91 0.91 -14.92
C GLU A 332 7.41 0.74 -14.64
N ALA A 333 7.78 -0.13 -13.70
CA ALA A 333 9.15 -0.40 -13.32
C ALA A 333 9.95 -1.20 -14.37
N GLN A 334 9.27 -1.90 -15.28
CA GLN A 334 9.91 -2.66 -16.35
C GLN A 334 10.73 -1.75 -17.27
N THR A 335 12.01 -2.07 -17.44
CA THR A 335 12.95 -1.31 -18.29
C THR A 335 12.97 -1.82 -19.72
N ASP A 336 12.67 -3.10 -19.94
CA ASP A 336 12.57 -3.67 -21.28
C ASP A 336 11.23 -3.25 -21.93
N THR A 337 11.32 -2.46 -23.00
CA THR A 337 10.15 -1.95 -23.73
C THR A 337 9.36 -3.06 -24.42
N SER A 338 9.97 -4.21 -24.73
CA SER A 338 9.29 -5.35 -25.33
C SER A 338 8.38 -6.11 -24.36
N LEU A 339 8.57 -5.91 -23.05
CA LEU A 339 7.77 -6.50 -21.99
C LEU A 339 6.67 -5.56 -21.48
N LYS A 340 6.69 -4.29 -21.91
CA LYS A 340 5.65 -3.31 -21.56
C LYS A 340 4.29 -3.77 -22.09
N GLY A 341 3.29 -3.69 -21.24
CA GLY A 341 1.92 -4.11 -21.52
C GLY A 341 1.64 -5.57 -21.21
N LEU A 342 2.66 -6.42 -21.03
CA LEU A 342 2.42 -7.82 -20.68
C LEU A 342 1.97 -7.95 -19.22
N VAL A 343 1.26 -9.05 -18.93
CA VAL A 343 0.75 -9.36 -17.59
C VAL A 343 1.72 -10.34 -16.92
N PRO A 344 2.25 -10.05 -15.72
CA PRO A 344 3.08 -10.99 -14.97
C PRO A 344 2.33 -12.30 -14.68
N LYS A 345 3.00 -13.44 -14.89
CA LYS A 345 2.49 -14.74 -14.44
C LYS A 345 2.46 -14.76 -12.92
N HIS A 346 1.46 -15.46 -12.37
CA HIS A 346 1.47 -15.83 -10.97
C HIS A 346 2.07 -17.24 -10.88
N ASP A 347 3.07 -17.41 -10.02
CA ASP A 347 3.62 -18.74 -9.70
C ASP A 347 2.74 -19.51 -8.72
#